data_AF-A0A8T0FK17-F1
#
_entry.id   AF-A0A8T0FK17-F1
#
_cell.length_a   1.000
_cell.length_b   1.000
_cell.length_c   1.000
_cell.angle_alpha   90.00
_cell.angle_beta   90.00
_cell.angle_gamma   90.00
#
_symmetry.space_group_name_H-M   'P 1'
#
loop_
_entity.id
_entity.type
_entity.pdbx_description
1 polymer ?
#
loop_
_entity_poly.entity_id
_entity_poly.type
_entity_poly.pdbx_seq_one_letter_code
_entity_poly.pdbx_strand_id
1 'polypeptide(L)'
;MGDSETGDRCSSSTDTISNINDVLNNKEKSVDDDRIDCSNSHYLDKIYEVAVRHVTELAESHLKEDKPHFIARFSEIFKNVIEENVTVKGLPWILNKEKLTTDEKQEQKQETTDALLSRLSKTLEKTAEKRKATPQNCCRIYGLQSKYERQNLKRARIEPSITLPSVSSSSKSSIQDHSKELLAVYKNIELAQQQIAKQEEQLCVVQKQVEFAKHIAKQHDAHSETLYDTGYISE
;
A
#
# COMPACT_ATOMS: atom_id res chain seq x y z
N MET A 1 -36.75 47.88 26.36
CA MET A 1 -36.90 46.81 27.37
C MET A 1 -37.89 45.81 26.78
N GLY A 2 -37.49 44.55 26.68
CA GLY A 2 -38.25 43.52 25.97
C GLY A 2 -37.42 42.23 25.85
N ASP A 3 -37.44 41.50 26.96
CA ASP A 3 -37.59 40.05 27.15
C ASP A 3 -36.72 39.02 26.41
N SER A 4 -36.10 38.21 27.27
CA SER A 4 -35.44 36.94 27.01
C SER A 4 -36.44 35.84 26.68
N GLU A 5 -36.14 35.02 25.66
CA GLU A 5 -36.62 33.64 25.59
C GLU A 5 -35.46 32.69 25.25
N THR A 6 -35.13 31.88 26.26
CA THR A 6 -34.28 30.70 26.21
C THR A 6 -35.01 29.57 25.49
N GLY A 7 -34.54 29.24 24.29
CA GLY A 7 -34.92 28.01 23.56
C GLY A 7 -33.83 26.95 23.72
N ASP A 8 -33.99 26.13 24.76
CA ASP A 8 -33.18 24.95 25.03
C ASP A 8 -33.43 23.90 23.92
N ARG A 9 -32.42 23.62 23.09
CA ARG A 9 -32.40 22.44 22.22
C ARG A 9 -31.14 21.65 22.50
N CYS A 10 -31.29 20.70 23.43
CA CYS A 10 -30.43 19.54 23.57
C CYS A 10 -30.35 18.80 22.22
N SER A 11 -29.26 19.02 21.48
CA SER A 11 -28.88 18.15 20.38
C SER A 11 -28.09 16.97 20.94
N SER A 12 -28.68 15.78 20.78
CA SER A 12 -28.13 14.46 21.11
C SER A 12 -26.67 14.31 20.65
N SER A 13 -25.80 13.79 21.53
CA SER A 13 -24.36 13.62 21.30
C SER A 13 -23.97 12.41 20.43
N THR A 14 -24.88 11.92 19.59
CA THR A 14 -24.68 10.67 18.82
C THR A 14 -24.40 10.89 17.34
N ASP A 15 -24.60 12.09 16.79
CA ASP A 15 -24.61 12.28 15.33
C ASP A 15 -23.22 12.61 14.72
N THR A 16 -22.16 12.63 15.54
CA THR A 16 -20.81 13.04 15.06
C THR A 16 -19.93 11.85 14.65
N ILE A 17 -20.30 10.62 14.99
CA ILE A 17 -19.44 9.43 14.75
C ILE A 17 -19.71 8.80 13.37
N SER A 18 -20.91 8.92 12.80
CA SER A 18 -21.22 8.39 11.46
C SER A 18 -20.46 9.11 10.34
N ASN A 19 -20.12 10.39 10.54
CA ASN A 19 -19.54 11.24 9.50
C ASN A 19 -18.03 11.04 9.27
N ILE A 20 -17.33 10.28 10.12
CA ILE A 20 -15.89 10.02 9.96
C ILE A 20 -15.65 8.90 8.93
N ASN A 21 -16.56 7.94 8.81
CA ASN A 21 -16.46 6.86 7.83
C ASN A 21 -16.89 7.31 6.42
N ASP A 22 -17.83 8.26 6.32
CA ASP A 22 -18.30 8.76 5.02
C ASP A 22 -17.27 9.68 4.34
N VAL A 23 -16.49 10.44 5.11
CA VAL A 23 -15.42 11.30 4.56
C VAL A 23 -14.20 10.50 4.06
N LEU A 24 -14.02 9.27 4.54
CA LEU A 24 -12.97 8.36 4.05
C LEU A 24 -13.37 7.59 2.78
N ASN A 25 -14.65 7.60 2.40
CA ASN A 25 -15.18 6.76 1.32
C ASN A 25 -15.41 7.50 -0.01
N ASN A 26 -15.22 8.82 -0.05
CA ASN A 26 -15.07 9.54 -1.32
C ASN A 26 -13.64 9.34 -1.85
N LYS A 27 -13.32 8.09 -2.23
CA LYS A 27 -12.36 7.89 -3.31
C LYS A 27 -13.00 8.55 -4.52
N GLU A 28 -12.49 9.72 -4.89
CA GLU A 28 -12.54 10.16 -6.28
C GLU A 28 -12.23 8.93 -7.12
N LYS A 29 -13.26 8.43 -7.82
CA LYS A 29 -13.07 7.50 -8.90
C LYS A 29 -12.31 8.30 -9.96
N SER A 30 -10.99 8.40 -9.81
CA SER A 30 -10.16 8.48 -11.01
C SER A 30 -10.66 7.34 -11.88
N VAL A 31 -10.95 7.63 -13.13
CA VAL A 31 -11.13 6.61 -14.15
C VAL A 31 -9.79 5.87 -14.18
N ASP A 32 -9.67 4.88 -13.30
CA ASP A 32 -8.55 3.97 -13.30
C ASP A 32 -8.66 3.25 -14.63
N ASP A 33 -7.53 3.17 -15.31
CA ASP A 33 -7.45 2.44 -16.56
C ASP A 33 -7.76 0.97 -16.21
N ASP A 34 -8.97 0.52 -16.54
CA ASP A 34 -9.45 -0.85 -16.24
C ASP A 34 -8.69 -1.92 -17.04
N ARG A 35 -7.82 -1.49 -17.97
CA ARG A 35 -6.95 -2.37 -18.76
C ARG A 35 -5.90 -3.03 -17.89
N ILE A 36 -5.56 -4.28 -18.21
CA ILE A 36 -4.55 -5.06 -17.49
C ILE A 36 -3.17 -4.43 -17.73
N ASP A 37 -2.48 -3.99 -16.68
CA ASP A 37 -1.12 -3.46 -16.78
C ASP A 37 -0.09 -4.60 -16.79
N CYS A 38 0.61 -4.73 -17.90
CA CYS A 38 1.70 -5.68 -18.12
C CYS A 38 3.05 -4.98 -18.01
N SER A 39 3.93 -5.46 -17.14
CA SER A 39 5.26 -4.85 -16.96
C SER A 39 6.22 -5.14 -18.13
N ASN A 40 5.98 -6.19 -18.90
CA ASN A 40 6.87 -6.66 -19.96
C ASN A 40 6.11 -7.01 -21.24
N SER A 41 6.36 -6.27 -22.33
CA SER A 41 5.73 -6.52 -23.64
C SER A 41 6.14 -7.86 -24.24
N HIS A 42 7.32 -8.37 -23.91
CA HIS A 42 7.83 -9.62 -24.51
C HIS A 42 6.95 -10.83 -24.20
N TYR A 43 6.27 -10.85 -23.05
CA TYR A 43 5.34 -11.93 -22.75
C TYR A 43 4.06 -11.84 -23.59
N LEU A 44 3.58 -10.63 -23.87
CA LEU A 44 2.44 -10.42 -24.77
C LEU A 44 2.80 -10.83 -26.21
N ASP A 45 4.01 -10.51 -26.66
CA ASP A 45 4.52 -10.95 -27.96
C ASP A 45 4.56 -12.49 -28.05
N LYS A 46 5.03 -13.17 -27.01
CA LYS A 46 5.01 -14.64 -26.93
C LYS A 46 3.61 -15.23 -26.90
N ILE A 47 2.68 -14.63 -26.17
CA ILE A 47 1.27 -15.07 -26.14
C ILE A 47 0.68 -14.95 -27.54
N TYR A 48 0.95 -13.83 -28.22
CA TYR A 48 0.51 -13.62 -29.59
C TYR A 48 1.08 -14.66 -30.55
N GLU A 49 2.39 -14.90 -30.51
CA GLU A 49 3.06 -15.92 -31.32
C GLU A 49 2.46 -17.32 -31.10
N VAL A 50 2.25 -17.71 -29.85
CA VAL A 50 1.67 -19.01 -29.50
C VAL A 50 0.23 -19.14 -30.01
N ALA A 51 -0.59 -18.09 -29.86
CA ALA A 51 -1.97 -18.07 -30.33
C ALA A 51 -2.04 -18.17 -31.86
N VAL A 52 -1.25 -17.36 -32.57
CA VAL A 52 -1.19 -17.39 -34.04
C VAL A 52 -0.69 -18.75 -34.53
N ARG A 53 0.31 -19.34 -33.88
CA ARG A 53 0.80 -20.69 -34.21
C ARG A 53 -0.30 -21.75 -34.08
N HIS A 54 -1.02 -21.79 -32.96
CA HIS A 54 -2.09 -22.77 -32.78
C HIS A 54 -3.25 -22.58 -33.77
N VAL A 55 -3.59 -21.33 -34.09
CA VAL A 55 -4.60 -21.06 -35.13
C VAL A 55 -4.11 -21.46 -36.51
N THR A 56 -2.81 -21.31 -36.78
CA THR A 56 -2.19 -21.75 -38.04
C THR A 56 -2.24 -23.27 -38.15
N GLU A 57 -1.85 -24.00 -37.11
CA GLU A 57 -1.95 -25.47 -37.04
C GLU A 57 -3.40 -25.96 -37.24
N LEU A 58 -4.37 -25.26 -36.64
CA LEU A 58 -5.80 -25.57 -36.78
C LEU A 58 -6.30 -25.30 -38.21
N ALA A 59 -5.91 -24.17 -38.80
CA ALA A 59 -6.26 -23.81 -40.16
C ALA A 59 -5.65 -24.79 -41.18
N GLU A 60 -4.42 -25.24 -40.96
CA GLU A 60 -3.75 -26.20 -41.83
C GLU A 60 -4.42 -27.57 -41.83
N SER A 61 -4.90 -28.00 -40.66
CA SER A 61 -5.50 -29.32 -40.44
C SER A 61 -6.99 -29.41 -40.81
N HIS A 62 -7.76 -28.33 -40.65
CA HIS A 62 -9.23 -28.39 -40.76
C HIS A 62 -9.80 -27.57 -41.94
N LEU A 63 -9.10 -26.54 -42.42
CA LEU A 63 -9.58 -25.74 -43.55
C LEU A 63 -9.03 -26.29 -44.87
N LYS A 64 -9.87 -26.31 -45.91
CA LYS A 64 -9.48 -26.75 -47.25
C LYS A 64 -9.03 -25.58 -48.14
N GLU A 65 -9.73 -24.44 -48.04
CA GLU A 65 -9.47 -23.21 -48.80
C GLU A 65 -9.41 -22.01 -47.85
N ASP A 66 -8.91 -20.86 -48.33
CA ASP A 66 -8.84 -19.57 -47.60
C ASP A 66 -8.08 -19.55 -46.26
N LYS A 67 -7.20 -20.54 -46.03
CA LYS A 67 -6.28 -20.60 -44.88
C LYS A 67 -5.58 -19.26 -44.57
N PRO A 68 -4.90 -18.59 -45.53
CA PRO A 68 -4.19 -17.36 -45.24
C PRO A 68 -5.13 -16.21 -44.85
N HIS A 69 -6.33 -16.16 -45.43
CA HIS A 69 -7.32 -15.13 -45.08
C HIS A 69 -7.87 -15.34 -43.67
N PHE A 70 -8.18 -16.58 -43.30
CA PHE A 70 -8.61 -16.93 -41.94
C PHE A 70 -7.55 -16.58 -40.89
N ILE A 71 -6.29 -16.95 -41.13
CA ILE A 71 -5.18 -16.65 -40.20
C ILE A 71 -4.96 -15.15 -40.08
N ALA A 72 -5.00 -14.40 -41.20
CA ALA A 72 -4.86 -12.95 -41.18
C ALA A 72 -5.98 -12.28 -40.38
N ARG A 73 -7.24 -12.69 -40.60
CA ARG A 73 -8.38 -12.11 -39.90
C ARG A 73 -8.35 -12.42 -38.40
N PHE A 74 -7.98 -13.64 -38.02
CA PHE A 74 -7.76 -13.98 -36.62
C PHE A 74 -6.67 -13.11 -36.00
N SER A 75 -5.53 -12.99 -36.69
CA SER A 75 -4.36 -12.24 -36.21
C SER A 75 -4.67 -10.76 -35.97
N GLU A 76 -5.50 -10.17 -36.82
CA GLU A 76 -6.00 -8.79 -36.69
C GLU A 76 -6.94 -8.65 -35.48
N ILE A 77 -7.96 -9.51 -35.38
CA ILE A 77 -8.93 -9.45 -34.28
C ILE A 77 -8.24 -9.68 -32.94
N PHE A 78 -7.37 -10.69 -32.86
CA PHE A 78 -6.67 -11.04 -31.64
C PHE A 78 -5.72 -9.93 -31.19
N LYS A 79 -5.04 -9.26 -32.15
CA LYS A 79 -4.22 -8.07 -31.87
C LYS A 79 -5.07 -6.96 -31.24
N ASN A 80 -6.18 -6.58 -31.90
CA ASN A 80 -7.05 -5.50 -31.43
C ASN A 80 -7.60 -5.77 -30.02
N VAL A 81 -8.01 -7.01 -29.74
CA VAL A 81 -8.49 -7.40 -28.40
C VAL A 81 -7.42 -7.18 -27.34
N ILE A 82 -6.15 -7.51 -27.60
CA ILE A 82 -5.08 -7.28 -26.62
C ILE A 82 -4.82 -5.78 -26.48
N GLU A 83 -4.75 -5.01 -27.56
CA GLU A 83 -4.49 -3.57 -27.53
C GLU A 83 -5.58 -2.78 -26.76
N GLU A 84 -6.84 -3.20 -26.88
CA GLU A 84 -7.97 -2.58 -26.18
C GLU A 84 -8.02 -2.92 -24.69
N ASN A 85 -7.53 -4.09 -24.29
CA ASN A 85 -7.73 -4.63 -22.93
C ASN A 85 -6.44 -4.68 -22.08
N VAL A 86 -5.28 -4.49 -22.70
CA VAL A 86 -3.97 -4.64 -22.04
C VAL A 86 -3.11 -3.43 -22.35
N THR A 87 -2.47 -2.90 -21.31
CA THR A 87 -1.43 -1.87 -21.43
C THR A 87 -0.08 -2.43 -21.02
N VAL A 88 0.98 -1.85 -21.55
CA VAL A 88 2.35 -2.09 -21.10
C VAL A 88 2.86 -0.82 -20.43
N LYS A 89 2.98 -0.83 -19.10
CA LYS A 89 3.37 0.34 -18.31
C LYS A 89 2.45 1.55 -18.54
N GLY A 90 1.14 1.30 -18.74
CA GLY A 90 0.14 2.32 -19.02
C GLY A 90 0.13 2.86 -20.45
N LEU A 91 0.76 2.15 -21.40
CA LEU A 91 0.77 2.47 -22.83
C LEU A 91 0.12 1.34 -23.63
N PRO A 92 -0.45 1.59 -24.81
CA PRO A 92 -0.93 0.52 -25.70
C PRO A 92 0.17 -0.50 -25.99
N TRP A 93 -0.18 -1.79 -25.97
CA TRP A 93 0.72 -2.81 -26.47
C TRP A 93 0.88 -2.65 -27.98
N ILE A 94 2.09 -2.86 -28.52
CA ILE A 94 2.35 -2.81 -29.95
C ILE A 94 3.21 -4.00 -30.31
N LEU A 95 2.69 -4.82 -31.23
CA LEU A 95 3.37 -5.99 -31.74
C LEU A 95 4.54 -5.59 -32.66
N ASN A 96 5.73 -6.11 -32.39
CA ASN A 96 6.95 -5.91 -33.19
C ASN A 96 7.34 -4.44 -33.41
N LYS A 97 7.81 -3.77 -32.34
CA LYS A 97 8.31 -2.38 -32.36
C LYS A 97 9.37 -2.10 -33.44
N GLU A 98 10.09 -3.11 -33.88
CA GLU A 98 11.15 -3.00 -34.88
C GLU A 98 10.62 -2.77 -36.31
N LYS A 99 9.40 -3.22 -36.63
CA LYS A 99 8.79 -3.13 -37.97
C LYS A 99 7.95 -1.88 -38.20
N LEU A 100 7.79 -1.01 -37.19
CA LEU A 100 7.04 0.24 -37.33
C LEU A 100 7.71 1.19 -38.33
N THR A 101 6.89 1.84 -39.16
CA THR A 101 7.31 2.91 -40.07
C THR A 101 7.78 4.14 -39.27
N THR A 102 8.51 5.05 -39.91
CA THR A 102 9.04 6.26 -39.26
C THR A 102 7.95 7.15 -38.65
N ASP A 103 6.79 7.23 -39.30
CA ASP A 103 5.66 8.06 -38.85
C ASP A 103 4.98 7.43 -37.63
N GLU A 104 4.73 6.12 -37.66
CA GLU A 104 4.17 5.37 -36.51
C GLU A 104 5.10 5.42 -35.28
N LYS A 105 6.42 5.41 -35.49
CA LYS A 105 7.41 5.59 -34.40
C LYS A 105 7.35 7.00 -33.79
N GLN A 106 7.03 8.01 -34.59
CA GLN A 106 6.97 9.40 -34.12
C GLN A 106 5.68 9.67 -33.37
N GLU A 107 4.55 9.19 -33.87
CA GLU A 107 3.25 9.22 -33.18
C GLU A 107 3.33 8.48 -31.84
N GLN A 108 3.95 7.29 -31.81
CA GLN A 108 4.19 6.55 -30.57
C GLN A 108 5.04 7.34 -29.57
N LYS A 109 6.14 7.97 -30.00
CA LYS A 109 6.95 8.80 -29.10
C LYS A 109 6.13 9.95 -28.50
N GLN A 110 5.23 10.52 -29.27
CA GLN A 110 4.38 11.59 -28.81
C GLN A 110 3.34 11.09 -27.80
N GLU A 111 2.59 10.03 -28.12
CA GLU A 111 1.62 9.43 -27.20
C GLU A 111 2.25 8.96 -25.89
N THR A 112 3.43 8.34 -25.96
CA THR A 112 4.15 7.90 -24.77
C THR A 112 4.63 9.08 -23.92
N THR A 113 5.08 10.16 -24.54
CA THR A 113 5.48 11.38 -23.83
C THR A 113 4.28 12.03 -23.17
N ASP A 114 3.16 12.16 -23.86
CA ASP A 114 1.93 12.75 -23.35
C ASP A 114 1.34 11.94 -22.19
N ALA A 115 1.34 10.60 -22.29
CA ALA A 115 0.91 9.72 -21.20
C ALA A 115 1.80 9.85 -19.96
N LEU A 116 3.12 9.90 -20.14
CA LEU A 116 4.07 10.09 -19.04
C LEU A 116 3.91 11.47 -18.38
N LEU A 117 3.76 12.54 -19.17
CA LEU A 117 3.53 13.90 -18.67
C LEU A 117 2.20 14.01 -17.93
N SER A 118 1.13 13.40 -18.43
CA SER A 118 -0.17 13.33 -17.76
C SER A 118 -0.07 12.62 -16.41
N ARG A 119 0.63 11.47 -16.36
CA ARG A 119 0.86 10.73 -15.11
C ARG A 119 1.72 11.51 -14.11
N LEU A 120 2.74 12.21 -14.60
CA LEU A 120 3.59 13.07 -13.77
C LEU A 120 2.77 14.23 -13.20
N SER A 121 1.94 14.88 -14.01
CA SER A 121 1.02 15.94 -13.59
C SER A 121 0.08 15.48 -12.47
N LYS A 122 -0.60 14.34 -12.67
CA LYS A 122 -1.48 13.74 -11.63
C LYS A 122 -0.72 13.41 -10.34
N THR A 123 0.53 12.97 -10.45
CA THR A 123 1.36 12.65 -9.30
C THR A 123 1.75 13.90 -8.53
N LEU A 124 2.08 15.00 -9.23
CA LEU A 124 2.38 16.29 -8.63
C LEU A 124 1.16 16.86 -7.91
N GLU A 125 -0.01 16.81 -8.52
CA GLU A 125 -1.28 17.26 -7.93
C GLU A 125 -1.59 16.51 -6.63
N LYS A 126 -1.60 15.17 -6.65
CA LYS A 126 -1.78 14.33 -5.46
C LYS A 126 -0.75 14.63 -4.37
N THR A 127 0.49 14.91 -4.75
CA THR A 127 1.55 15.24 -3.80
C THR A 127 1.32 16.62 -3.18
N ALA A 128 0.89 17.61 -3.96
CA ALA A 128 0.56 18.94 -3.47
C ALA A 128 -0.62 18.90 -2.51
N GLU A 129 -1.66 18.15 -2.83
CA GLU A 129 -2.81 17.92 -1.94
C GLU A 129 -2.38 17.26 -0.63
N LYS A 130 -1.56 16.21 -0.68
CA LYS A 130 -1.02 15.57 0.52
C LYS A 130 -0.21 16.55 1.36
N ARG A 131 0.64 17.39 0.75
CA ARG A 131 1.42 18.41 1.48
C ARG A 131 0.52 19.43 2.18
N LYS A 132 -0.63 19.77 1.61
CA LYS A 132 -1.60 20.69 2.21
C LYS A 132 -2.45 20.02 3.31
N ALA A 133 -3.05 18.87 3.01
CA ALA A 133 -4.06 18.24 3.84
C ALA A 133 -3.48 17.39 4.99
N THR A 134 -2.37 16.69 4.75
CA THR A 134 -1.82 15.74 5.73
C THR A 134 -1.41 16.42 7.04
N PRO A 135 -0.64 17.54 7.03
CA PRO A 135 -0.26 18.21 8.27
C PRO A 135 -1.48 18.71 9.06
N GLN A 136 -2.48 19.26 8.36
CA GLN A 136 -3.71 19.75 8.98
C GLN A 136 -4.48 18.62 9.66
N ASN A 137 -4.61 17.47 8.99
CA ASN A 137 -5.27 16.30 9.55
C ASN A 137 -4.51 15.72 10.75
N CYS A 138 -3.18 15.61 10.66
CA CYS A 138 -2.35 15.18 11.78
C CYS A 138 -2.53 16.10 13.00
N CYS A 139 -2.42 17.42 12.81
CA CYS A 139 -2.61 18.40 13.89
C CYS A 139 -4.00 18.29 14.51
N ARG A 140 -5.04 18.09 13.71
CA ARG A 140 -6.42 17.91 14.19
C ARG A 140 -6.55 16.65 15.06
N ILE A 141 -6.03 15.52 14.59
CA ILE A 141 -6.11 14.23 15.30
C ILE A 141 -5.34 14.30 16.62
N TYR A 142 -4.07 14.72 16.60
CA TYR A 142 -3.27 14.85 17.81
C TYR A 142 -3.86 15.87 18.79
N GLY A 143 -4.42 16.97 18.28
CA GLY A 143 -5.10 17.96 19.11
C GLY A 143 -6.33 17.39 19.83
N LEU A 144 -7.12 16.54 19.17
CA LEU A 144 -8.25 15.85 19.79
C LEU A 144 -7.79 14.83 20.83
N GLN A 145 -6.77 14.03 20.52
CA GLN A 145 -6.21 13.05 21.44
C GLN A 145 -5.66 13.72 22.71
N SER A 146 -4.86 14.77 22.57
CA SER A 146 -4.32 15.51 23.71
C SER A 146 -5.40 16.19 24.56
N LYS A 147 -6.56 16.54 23.98
CA LYS A 147 -7.71 17.05 24.75
C LYS A 147 -8.38 15.93 25.54
N TYR A 148 -8.57 14.77 24.92
CA TYR A 148 -9.15 13.59 25.56
C TYR A 148 -8.28 13.09 26.72
N GLU A 149 -6.97 12.94 26.52
CA GLU A 149 -6.02 12.55 27.58
C GLU A 149 -6.02 13.55 28.74
N ARG A 150 -6.05 14.86 28.45
CA ARG A 150 -6.19 15.90 29.48
C ARG A 150 -7.48 15.79 30.28
N GLN A 151 -8.60 15.44 29.65
CA GLN A 151 -9.87 15.23 30.36
C GLN A 151 -9.80 13.99 31.26
N ASN A 152 -9.17 12.91 30.81
CA ASN A 152 -8.99 11.70 31.60
C ASN A 152 -8.08 11.93 32.81
N LEU A 153 -6.97 12.65 32.64
CA LEU A 153 -6.09 13.03 33.75
C LEU A 153 -6.80 13.89 34.80
N LYS A 154 -7.68 14.81 34.38
CA LYS A 154 -8.50 15.60 35.33
C LYS A 154 -9.53 14.78 36.09
N ARG A 155 -9.95 13.63 35.55
CA ARG A 155 -10.90 12.70 36.18
C ARG A 155 -10.21 11.62 37.02
N ALA A 156 -8.90 11.47 36.91
CA ALA A 156 -8.13 10.54 37.72
C ALA A 156 -8.18 11.00 39.18
N ARG A 157 -9.02 10.33 39.98
CA ARG A 157 -9.06 10.51 41.43
C ARG A 157 -7.80 9.85 41.97
N ILE A 158 -6.92 10.63 42.61
CA ILE A 158 -5.85 10.08 43.43
C ILE A 158 -6.55 9.45 44.63
N GLU A 159 -6.70 8.12 44.65
CA GLU A 159 -7.02 7.43 45.89
C GLU A 159 -5.79 7.53 46.79
N PRO A 160 -5.88 8.19 47.96
CA PRO A 160 -4.79 8.15 48.93
C PRO A 160 -4.80 6.75 49.56
N SER A 161 -4.04 5.82 48.99
CA SER A 161 -3.68 4.57 49.65
C SER A 161 -2.57 4.80 50.69
N ILE A 162 -2.75 5.80 51.56
CA ILE A 162 -2.01 5.83 52.82
C ILE A 162 -2.96 5.28 53.86
N THR A 163 -3.02 3.94 53.92
CA THR A 163 -3.48 3.25 55.10
C THR A 163 -2.48 3.60 56.21
N LEU A 164 -2.75 4.67 56.97
CA LEU A 164 -1.98 4.96 58.17
C LEU A 164 -2.12 3.72 59.08
N PRO A 165 -1.01 3.10 59.52
CA PRO A 165 -1.10 1.95 60.39
C PRO A 165 -1.81 2.38 61.67
N SER A 166 -3.03 1.87 61.86
CA SER A 166 -3.74 1.98 63.12
C SER A 166 -2.91 1.24 64.16
N VAL A 167 -2.18 2.00 64.98
CA VAL A 167 -1.52 1.47 66.16
C VAL A 167 -2.61 1.18 67.19
N SER A 168 -3.28 0.05 67.02
CA SER A 168 -4.01 -0.62 68.08
C SER A 168 -3.35 -1.97 68.34
N SER A 169 -2.74 -2.04 69.51
CA SER A 169 -2.09 -3.20 70.10
C SER A 169 -2.98 -4.44 70.05
N SER A 170 -2.59 -5.45 69.29
CA SER A 170 -2.82 -6.86 69.61
C SER A 170 -2.12 -7.72 68.58
N SER A 171 -1.10 -8.43 69.04
CA SER A 171 -0.49 -9.59 68.41
C SER A 171 -1.53 -10.51 67.74
N LYS A 172 -1.32 -10.80 66.44
CA LYS A 172 -1.58 -12.10 65.82
C LYS A 172 -0.96 -12.14 64.42
N SER A 173 -0.20 -13.20 64.20
CA SER A 173 0.55 -13.54 62.99
C SER A 173 -0.30 -13.53 61.72
N SER A 174 0.17 -12.88 60.64
CA SER A 174 -0.28 -13.18 59.28
C SER A 174 0.92 -13.35 58.34
N ILE A 175 1.54 -14.52 58.41
CA ILE A 175 2.56 -14.96 57.43
C ILE A 175 1.90 -15.47 56.13
N GLN A 176 0.57 -15.44 56.02
CA GLN A 176 -0.16 -16.25 55.03
C GLN A 176 -0.46 -15.57 53.68
N ASP A 177 -0.43 -14.24 53.57
CA ASP A 177 -0.88 -13.55 52.34
C ASP A 177 0.22 -13.11 51.36
N HIS A 178 1.49 -13.05 51.78
CA HIS A 178 2.58 -12.66 50.86
C HIS A 178 2.90 -13.71 49.78
N SER A 179 2.45 -14.97 49.96
CA SER A 179 2.72 -16.06 49.01
C SER A 179 1.95 -15.91 47.70
N LYS A 180 0.70 -15.43 47.74
CA LYS A 180 -0.14 -15.27 46.55
C LYS A 180 0.29 -14.08 45.69
N GLU A 181 0.73 -13.00 46.34
CA GLU A 181 1.20 -11.79 45.68
C GLU A 181 2.56 -12.04 44.99
N LEU A 182 3.48 -12.76 45.64
CA LEU A 182 4.73 -13.21 45.01
C LEU A 182 4.48 -14.13 43.80
N LEU A 183 3.52 -15.06 43.90
CA LEU A 183 3.14 -15.95 42.79
C LEU A 183 2.59 -15.18 41.57
N ALA A 184 1.84 -14.11 41.79
CA ALA A 184 1.34 -13.25 40.71
C ALA A 184 2.49 -12.47 40.04
N VAL A 185 3.44 -11.96 40.83
CA VAL A 185 4.63 -11.29 40.32
C VAL A 185 5.49 -12.24 39.49
N TYR A 186 5.70 -13.48 39.94
CA TYR A 186 6.44 -14.49 39.17
C TYR A 186 5.78 -14.83 37.84
N LYS A 187 4.44 -14.99 37.81
CA LYS A 187 3.70 -15.22 36.55
C LYS A 187 3.81 -14.05 35.58
N ASN A 188 3.80 -12.81 36.08
CA ASN A 188 3.97 -11.63 35.24
C ASN A 188 5.39 -11.53 34.66
N ILE A 189 6.41 -11.90 35.44
CA ILE A 189 7.79 -11.96 34.97
C ILE A 189 7.97 -13.05 33.90
N GLU A 190 7.36 -14.22 34.11
CA GLU A 190 7.39 -15.33 33.14
C GLU A 190 6.71 -14.94 31.81
N LEU A 191 5.56 -14.26 31.87
CA LEU A 191 4.90 -13.72 30.68
C LEU A 191 5.74 -12.67 29.97
N ALA A 192 6.40 -11.78 30.71
CA ALA A 192 7.30 -10.79 30.14
C ALA A 192 8.51 -11.46 29.46
N GLN A 193 9.09 -12.50 30.07
CA GLN A 193 10.19 -13.26 29.48
C GLN A 193 9.77 -13.99 28.19
N GLN A 194 8.56 -14.56 28.14
CA GLN A 194 8.03 -15.17 26.91
C GLN A 194 7.80 -14.15 25.80
N GLN A 195 7.34 -12.94 26.13
CA GLN A 195 7.18 -11.86 25.16
C GLN A 195 8.52 -11.36 24.62
N ILE A 196 9.53 -11.24 25.47
CA ILE A 196 10.89 -10.85 25.06
C ILE A 196 11.48 -11.91 24.12
N ALA A 197 11.40 -13.20 24.47
CA ALA A 197 11.90 -14.28 23.62
C ALA A 197 11.23 -14.29 22.23
N LYS A 198 9.91 -14.03 22.18
CA LYS A 198 9.17 -13.94 20.91
C LYS A 198 9.58 -12.73 20.08
N GLN A 199 9.90 -11.61 20.71
CA GLN A 199 10.41 -10.42 20.02
C GLN A 199 11.83 -10.64 19.48
N GLU A 200 12.69 -11.36 20.21
CA GLU A 200 14.03 -11.74 19.76
C GLU A 200 13.98 -12.64 18.52
N GLU A 201 13.06 -13.60 18.48
CA GLU A 201 12.85 -14.45 17.31
C GLU A 201 12.41 -13.63 16.08
N GLN A 202 11.47 -12.69 16.28
CA GLN A 202 11.03 -11.78 15.22
C GLN A 202 12.16 -10.87 14.72
N LEU A 203 12.99 -10.34 15.63
CA LEU A 203 14.15 -9.53 15.27
C LEU A 203 15.19 -10.33 14.47
N CYS A 204 15.39 -11.62 14.79
CA CYS A 204 16.28 -12.50 14.02
C CYS A 204 15.79 -12.68 12.57
N VAL A 205 14.48 -12.84 12.37
CA VAL A 205 13.89 -12.92 11.01
C VAL A 205 14.09 -11.62 10.24
N VAL A 206 13.85 -10.47 10.87
CA VAL A 206 14.07 -9.16 10.25
C VAL A 206 15.55 -8.94 9.91
N GLN A 207 16.47 -9.30 10.79
CA GLN A 207 17.92 -9.22 10.52
C GLN A 207 18.31 -10.05 9.30
N LYS A 208 17.82 -11.30 9.18
CA LYS A 208 18.07 -12.14 7.99
C LYS A 208 17.55 -11.50 6.71
N GLN A 209 16.37 -10.86 6.75
CA GLN A 209 15.81 -10.16 5.60
C GLN A 209 16.65 -8.92 5.22
N VAL A 210 17.14 -8.17 6.21
CA VAL A 210 18.02 -7.02 5.97
C VAL A 210 19.37 -7.45 5.40
N GLU A 211 19.97 -8.53 5.89
CA GLU A 211 21.22 -9.06 5.33
C GLU A 211 21.03 -9.57 3.89
N PHE A 212 19.91 -10.24 3.61
CA PHE A 212 19.54 -10.64 2.25
C PHE A 212 19.38 -9.43 1.32
N ALA A 213 18.69 -8.38 1.77
CA ALA A 213 18.55 -7.14 0.99
C ALA A 213 19.90 -6.45 0.75
N LYS A 214 20.80 -6.42 1.76
CA LYS A 214 22.17 -5.92 1.60
C LYS A 214 22.99 -6.74 0.61
N HIS A 215 22.82 -8.07 0.60
CA HIS A 215 23.49 -8.94 -0.36
C HIS A 215 23.03 -8.67 -1.80
N ILE A 216 21.71 -8.51 -2.02
CA ILE A 216 21.17 -8.13 -3.33
C ILE A 216 21.72 -6.77 -3.78
N ALA A 217 21.74 -5.78 -2.88
CA ALA A 217 22.28 -4.45 -3.19
C ALA A 217 23.76 -4.53 -3.61
N LYS A 218 24.59 -5.28 -2.88
CA LYS A 218 26.00 -5.48 -3.24
C LYS A 218 26.20 -6.19 -4.58
N GLN A 219 25.35 -7.17 -4.92
CA GLN A 219 25.43 -7.82 -6.23
C GLN A 219 25.03 -6.90 -7.37
N HIS A 220 24.07 -6.00 -7.14
CA HIS A 220 23.68 -4.99 -8.11
C HIS A 220 24.76 -3.94 -8.33
N ASP A 221 25.42 -3.48 -7.27
CA ASP A 221 26.56 -2.55 -7.37
C ASP A 221 27.75 -3.19 -8.10
N ALA A 222 28.09 -4.45 -7.79
CA ALA A 222 29.15 -5.19 -8.49
C ALA A 222 28.83 -5.41 -9.99
N HIS A 223 27.56 -5.68 -10.34
CA HIS A 223 27.13 -5.77 -11.74
C HIS A 223 27.15 -4.41 -12.45
N SER A 224 26.89 -3.32 -11.73
CA SER A 224 27.01 -1.97 -12.29
C SER A 224 28.46 -1.58 -12.56
N GLU A 225 29.40 -1.91 -11.67
CA GLU A 225 30.84 -1.66 -11.89
C GLU A 225 31.39 -2.46 -13.08
N THR A 226 30.98 -3.72 -13.27
CA THR A 226 31.37 -4.49 -14.46
C THR A 226 30.81 -3.93 -15.78
N LEU A 227 29.70 -3.20 -15.75
CA LEU A 227 29.13 -2.56 -16.94
C LEU A 227 29.84 -1.25 -17.29
N TYR A 228 30.38 -0.54 -16.30
CA TYR A 228 31.19 0.67 -16.54
C TYR A 228 32.64 0.35 -16.92
N ASP A 229 33.16 -0.84 -16.59
CA ASP A 229 34.50 -1.31 -16.99
C ASP A 229 34.53 -1.94 -18.40
N THR A 230 33.36 -2.34 -18.95
CA THR A 230 33.24 -2.65 -20.38
C THR A 230 33.16 -1.34 -21.18
N GLY A 231 34.31 -0.69 -21.39
CA GLY A 231 34.54 0.63 -22.00
C GLY A 231 33.73 1.00 -23.26
N TYR A 232 32.42 1.14 -23.14
CA TYR A 232 31.49 1.51 -24.22
C TYR A 232 30.96 2.93 -24.13
N ILE A 233 31.51 3.75 -23.24
CA ILE A 233 31.24 5.18 -23.22
C ILE A 233 32.58 5.92 -23.10
N SER A 234 33.21 6.15 -24.25
CA SER A 234 34.16 7.24 -24.41
C SER A 234 33.38 8.51 -24.78
N GLU A 235 33.71 9.62 -24.13
CA GLU A 235 33.23 10.98 -24.46
C GLU A 235 33.48 11.38 -25.91
#